data_AF-A0A953NV42-F1
#
_entry.id   AF-A0A953NV42-F1
#
_cell.length_a   1.000
_cell.length_b   1.000
_cell.length_c   1.000
_cell.angle_alpha   90.00
_cell.angle_beta   90.00
_cell.angle_gamma   90.00
#
_symmetry.space_group_name_H-M   'P 1'
#
loop_
_entity.id
_entity.type
_entity.pdbx_description
1 polymer ?
#
loop_
_entity_poly.entity_id
_entity_poly.type
_entity_poly.pdbx_seq_one_letter_code
_entity_poly.pdbx_strand_id
1 'polypeptide(L)'
;MDPVLYTAYALQFQTYRSQLFRPPEFRDLDVYAAITDVAKDLKLESRLRPDAALFLMINLDQMVVRPLSYRSRSSGSKVILEGGEIQEMIRDDIRSILSEAQKYTKDEISAHSILNVIRGLWDSLRTSRLEVWG
;
A
#
# COMPACT_ATOMS: atom_id res chain seq x y z
N MET A 1 9.61 4.46 -19.23
CA MET A 1 9.45 5.72 -18.45
C MET A 1 10.68 6.59 -18.66
N ASP A 2 10.56 7.92 -18.58
CA ASP A 2 11.75 8.80 -18.62
C ASP A 2 12.70 8.50 -17.41
N PRO A 3 14.03 8.34 -17.61
CA PRO A 3 14.96 7.98 -16.53
C PRO A 3 15.05 9.00 -15.38
N VAL A 4 14.88 10.29 -15.68
CA VAL A 4 14.89 11.36 -14.67
C VAL A 4 13.66 11.22 -13.80
N LEU A 5 12.49 11.03 -14.41
CA LEU A 5 11.26 10.78 -13.66
C LEU A 5 11.35 9.50 -12.84
N TYR A 6 11.87 8.41 -13.41
CA TYR A 6 12.06 7.15 -12.70
C TYR A 6 12.88 7.35 -11.41
N THR A 7 14.00 8.05 -11.52
CA THR A 7 14.88 8.36 -10.39
C THR A 7 14.19 9.26 -9.36
N ALA A 8 13.46 10.28 -9.82
CA ALA A 8 12.70 11.17 -8.96
C ALA A 8 11.64 10.41 -8.14
N TYR A 9 10.88 9.52 -8.76
CA TYR A 9 9.89 8.69 -8.07
C TYR A 9 10.53 7.70 -7.10
N ALA A 10 11.66 7.07 -7.47
CA ALA A 10 12.38 6.18 -6.57
C ALA A 10 12.90 6.93 -5.34
N LEU A 11 13.43 8.15 -5.52
CA LEU A 11 13.84 8.99 -4.41
C LEU A 11 12.65 9.39 -3.55
N GLN A 12 11.56 9.84 -4.16
CA GLN A 12 10.35 10.23 -3.44
C GLN A 12 9.73 9.06 -2.67
N PHE A 13 9.80 7.84 -3.19
CA PHE A 13 9.41 6.61 -2.50
C PHE A 13 10.21 6.42 -1.20
N GLN A 14 11.53 6.60 -1.26
CA GLN A 14 12.38 6.54 -0.07
C GLN A 14 12.15 7.72 0.88
N THR A 15 11.96 8.94 0.36
CA THR A 15 11.71 10.13 1.18
C THR A 15 10.37 10.06 1.89
N TYR A 16 9.31 9.63 1.21
CA TYR A 16 7.99 9.53 1.84
C TYR A 16 7.99 8.49 2.96
N ARG A 17 8.74 7.39 2.81
CA ARG A 17 8.91 6.38 3.87
C ARG A 17 9.39 6.99 5.19
N SER A 18 10.34 7.92 5.16
CA SER A 18 10.86 8.56 6.38
C SER A 18 9.88 9.56 7.00
N GLN A 19 8.90 10.02 6.22
CA GLN A 19 7.84 10.94 6.64
C GLN A 19 6.53 10.22 7.00
N LEU A 20 6.46 8.90 6.82
CA LEU A 20 5.28 8.10 7.13
C LEU A 20 4.93 8.27 8.60
N PHE A 21 3.66 8.61 8.84
CA PHE A 21 3.14 8.70 10.17
C PHE A 21 2.98 7.27 10.71
N ARG A 22 3.73 6.94 11.77
CA ARG A 22 3.62 5.65 12.46
C ARG A 22 3.04 5.88 13.85
N PRO A 23 1.74 5.65 14.03
CA PRO A 23 1.13 5.70 15.36
C PRO A 23 1.77 4.64 16.25
N PRO A 24 1.93 4.91 17.56
CA PRO A 24 2.47 3.93 18.50
C PRO A 24 1.73 2.59 18.49
N GLU A 25 0.44 2.59 18.15
CA GLU A 25 -0.43 1.42 18.10
C GLU A 25 -0.16 0.54 16.86
N PHE A 26 0.48 1.10 15.84
CA PHE A 26 0.79 0.43 14.57
C PHE A 26 2.30 0.45 14.29
N ARG A 27 3.14 0.27 15.32
CA ARG A 27 4.61 0.27 15.19
C ARG A 27 5.13 -0.80 14.23
N ASP A 28 4.45 -1.94 14.21
CA ASP A 28 4.80 -3.08 13.34
C ASP A 28 4.30 -2.89 11.90
N LEU A 29 3.54 -1.82 11.65
CA LEU A 29 3.05 -1.50 10.33
C LEU A 29 4.15 -0.87 9.48
N ASP A 30 4.60 -1.61 8.48
CA ASP A 30 5.57 -1.15 7.49
C ASP A 30 5.03 -1.43 6.09
N VAL A 31 4.29 -0.45 5.56
CA VAL A 31 3.70 -0.50 4.21
C VAL A 31 4.79 -0.62 3.14
N TYR A 32 5.94 0.03 3.34
CA TYR A 32 7.06 -0.06 2.42
C TYR A 32 7.57 -1.51 2.35
N ALA A 33 7.84 -2.12 3.52
CA ALA A 33 8.29 -3.49 3.60
C ALA A 33 7.26 -4.44 2.98
N ALA A 34 5.97 -4.24 3.25
CA ALA A 34 4.90 -5.03 2.64
C ALA A 34 4.92 -4.96 1.10
N ILE A 35 5.08 -3.77 0.52
CA ILE A 35 5.15 -3.61 -0.94
C ILE A 35 6.39 -4.33 -1.50
N THR A 36 7.56 -4.13 -0.90
CA THR A 36 8.80 -4.74 -1.40
C THR A 36 8.81 -6.26 -1.23
N ASP A 37 8.32 -6.77 -0.11
CA ASP A 37 8.24 -8.21 0.18
C ASP A 37 7.28 -8.89 -0.79
N VAL A 38 6.08 -8.34 -0.97
CA VAL A 38 5.09 -8.93 -1.86
C VAL A 38 5.54 -8.85 -3.33
N ALA A 39 6.17 -7.74 -3.74
CA ALA A 39 6.77 -7.65 -5.07
C ALA A 39 7.83 -8.73 -5.27
N LYS A 40 8.64 -9.02 -4.24
CA LYS A 40 9.63 -10.09 -4.25
C LYS A 40 9.03 -11.49 -4.30
N ASP A 41 8.02 -11.75 -3.48
CA ASP A 41 7.30 -13.03 -3.46
C ASP A 41 6.70 -13.35 -4.84
N LEU A 42 6.20 -12.32 -5.53
CA LEU A 42 5.62 -12.43 -6.87
C LEU A 42 6.64 -12.36 -8.01
N LYS A 43 7.94 -12.15 -7.72
CA LYS A 43 9.01 -11.95 -8.71
C LYS A 43 8.75 -10.76 -9.64
N LEU A 44 8.28 -9.66 -9.07
CA LEU A 44 7.90 -8.43 -9.75
C LEU A 44 8.84 -7.25 -9.43
N GLU A 45 9.94 -7.42 -8.70
CA GLU A 45 10.78 -6.32 -8.24
C GLU A 45 11.36 -5.49 -9.38
N SER A 46 11.73 -6.13 -10.49
CA SER A 46 12.22 -5.47 -11.70
C SER A 46 11.11 -4.92 -12.60
N ARG A 47 9.86 -5.32 -12.33
CA ARG A 47 8.69 -4.97 -13.14
C ARG A 47 7.84 -3.89 -12.47
N LEU A 48 7.85 -3.81 -11.14
CA LEU A 48 7.13 -2.80 -10.38
C LEU A 48 7.86 -1.48 -10.47
N ARG A 49 7.28 -0.53 -11.21
CA ARG A 49 7.91 0.78 -11.37
C ARG A 49 7.87 1.58 -10.07
N PRO A 50 8.83 2.50 -9.86
CA PRO A 50 8.85 3.36 -8.68
C PRO A 50 7.60 4.23 -8.53
N ASP A 51 6.98 4.71 -9.62
CA ASP A 51 5.72 5.46 -9.54
C ASP A 51 4.57 4.59 -9.03
N ALA A 52 4.52 3.31 -9.42
CA ALA A 52 3.53 2.36 -8.92
C ALA A 52 3.71 2.08 -7.43
N ALA A 53 4.96 1.84 -7.00
CA ALA A 53 5.28 1.61 -5.59
C ALA A 53 4.94 2.84 -4.74
N LEU A 54 5.30 4.04 -5.20
CA LEU A 54 4.92 5.28 -4.52
C LEU A 54 3.41 5.47 -4.45
N PHE A 55 2.70 5.22 -5.55
CA PHE A 55 1.25 5.32 -5.58
C PHE A 55 0.60 4.38 -4.57
N LEU A 56 1.01 3.10 -4.51
CA LEU A 56 0.51 2.15 -3.52
C LEU A 56 0.74 2.63 -2.09
N MET A 57 1.97 3.07 -1.78
CA MET A 57 2.32 3.50 -0.43
C MET A 57 1.53 4.73 0.01
N ILE A 58 1.41 5.76 -0.84
CA ILE A 58 0.63 6.95 -0.54
C ILE A 58 -0.84 6.57 -0.32
N ASN A 59 -1.44 5.78 -1.21
CA ASN A 59 -2.86 5.45 -1.09
C ASN A 59 -3.13 4.61 0.16
N LEU A 60 -2.31 3.61 0.46
CA LEU A 60 -2.48 2.81 1.68
C LEU A 60 -2.28 3.65 2.95
N ASP A 61 -1.27 4.52 2.98
CA ASP A 61 -1.06 5.44 4.12
C ASP A 61 -2.27 6.36 4.34
N GLN A 62 -2.76 6.99 3.28
CA GLN A 62 -3.85 7.97 3.37
C GLN A 62 -5.22 7.33 3.56
N MET A 63 -5.49 6.19 2.93
CA MET A 63 -6.81 5.56 2.93
C MET A 63 -7.03 4.57 4.06
N VAL A 64 -5.96 4.01 4.64
CA VAL A 64 -6.04 2.95 5.65
C VAL A 64 -5.33 3.37 6.94
N VAL A 65 -4.03 3.65 6.86
CA VAL A 65 -3.19 3.84 8.07
C VAL A 65 -3.63 5.07 8.86
N ARG A 66 -3.70 6.24 8.23
CA ARG A 66 -4.06 7.50 8.90
C ARG A 66 -5.48 7.48 9.50
N PRO A 67 -6.52 7.02 8.77
CA PRO A 67 -7.86 6.90 9.34
C PRO A 67 -7.93 5.98 10.56
N LEU A 68 -7.26 4.82 10.51
CA LEU A 68 -7.18 3.90 11.67
C LEU A 68 -6.53 4.58 12.88
N SER A 69 -5.49 5.36 12.63
CA SER A 69 -4.80 6.14 13.67
C SER A 69 -5.72 7.14 14.37
N TYR A 70 -6.58 7.80 13.60
CA TYR A 70 -7.51 8.79 14.14
C TYR A 70 -8.61 8.11 14.95
N ARG A 71 -9.21 7.02 14.42
CA ARG A 71 -10.24 6.25 15.13
C ARG A 71 -9.74 5.68 16.46
N SER A 72 -8.52 5.13 16.48
CA SER A 72 -7.90 4.60 17.70
C SER A 72 -7.74 5.64 18.82
N ARG A 73 -7.71 6.94 18.48
CA ARG A 73 -7.58 8.03 19.45
C ARG A 73 -8.91 8.63 19.87
N SER A 74 -9.87 8.72 18.96
CA SER A 74 -11.15 9.41 19.18
C SER A 74 -12.21 8.55 19.83
N SER A 75 -12.20 7.24 19.60
CA SER A 75 -13.12 6.33 20.25
C SER A 75 -12.40 5.69 21.43
N GLY A 76 -12.91 5.86 22.66
CA GLY A 76 -12.51 5.00 23.79
C GLY A 76 -12.78 3.51 23.53
N SER A 77 -13.40 3.19 22.39
CA SER A 77 -13.45 1.87 21.79
C SER A 77 -12.05 1.46 21.31
N LYS A 78 -11.49 0.43 21.96
CA LYS A 78 -10.36 -0.32 21.40
C LYS A 78 -10.76 -0.73 19.98
N VAL A 79 -10.11 -0.16 18.97
CA VAL A 79 -9.97 -0.87 17.70
C VAL A 79 -9.30 -2.20 18.08
N ILE A 80 -10.06 -3.30 18.08
CA ILE A 80 -9.59 -4.65 18.43
C ILE A 80 -8.87 -5.25 17.23
N LEU A 81 -8.03 -4.46 16.57
CA LEU A 81 -7.17 -4.95 15.51
C LEU A 81 -5.75 -4.61 15.92
N GLU A 82 -4.99 -5.65 16.21
CA GLU A 82 -3.57 -5.50 16.52
C GLU A 82 -2.84 -5.03 15.26
N GLY A 83 -1.75 -4.28 15.42
CA GLY A 83 -0.99 -3.77 14.27
C GLY A 83 -0.56 -4.87 13.29
N GLY A 84 -0.31 -6.08 13.79
CA GLY A 84 -0.02 -7.26 12.96
C GLY A 84 -1.17 -7.68 12.05
N GLU A 85 -2.43 -7.63 12.52
CA GLU A 85 -3.58 -8.00 11.70
C GLU A 85 -3.79 -7.01 10.54
N ILE A 86 -3.61 -5.72 10.81
CA ILE A 86 -3.68 -4.68 9.78
C ILE A 86 -2.53 -4.84 8.77
N GLN A 87 -1.33 -5.16 9.24
CA GLN A 87 -0.18 -5.43 8.37
C GLN A 87 -0.48 -6.60 7.43
N GLU A 88 -1.04 -7.70 7.92
CA GLU A 88 -1.43 -8.84 7.09
C GLU A 88 -2.54 -8.49 6.08
N MET A 89 -3.55 -7.71 6.49
CA MET A 89 -4.57 -7.22 5.55
C MET A 89 -3.96 -6.37 4.43
N ILE A 90 -3.04 -5.47 4.76
CA ILE A 90 -2.32 -4.65 3.79
C ILE A 90 -1.47 -5.52 2.85
N ARG A 91 -0.75 -6.52 3.38
CA ARG A 91 0.03 -7.46 2.56
C ARG A 91 -0.87 -8.22 1.58
N ASP A 92 -2.03 -8.70 2.04
CA ASP A 92 -3.00 -9.41 1.19
C ASP A 92 -3.59 -8.52 0.10
N ASP A 93 -3.89 -7.27 0.43
CA ASP A 93 -4.41 -6.31 -0.54
C ASP A 93 -3.37 -5.97 -1.61
N ILE A 94 -2.12 -5.70 -1.19
CA ILE A 94 -1.00 -5.50 -2.12
C ILE A 94 -0.82 -6.73 -3.00
N ARG A 95 -0.87 -7.94 -2.43
CA ARG A 95 -0.73 -9.20 -3.17
C ARG A 95 -1.82 -9.35 -4.20
N SER A 96 -3.07 -9.05 -3.84
CA SER A 96 -4.22 -9.11 -4.75
C SER A 96 -4.07 -8.11 -5.89
N ILE A 97 -3.72 -6.86 -5.57
CA ILE A 97 -3.51 -5.80 -6.55
C ILE A 97 -2.37 -6.14 -7.52
N LEU A 98 -1.19 -6.52 -7.01
CA LEU A 98 -0.04 -6.83 -7.86
C LEU A 98 -0.27 -8.11 -8.68
N SER A 99 -0.95 -9.12 -8.10
CA SER A 99 -1.28 -10.36 -8.80
C SER A 99 -2.29 -10.14 -9.93
N GLU A 100 -3.20 -9.19 -9.77
CA GLU A 100 -4.15 -8.81 -10.81
C GLU A 100 -3.47 -7.91 -11.86
N ALA A 101 -2.65 -6.94 -11.43
CA ALA A 101 -1.92 -6.04 -12.33
C ALA A 101 -1.00 -6.78 -13.32
N GLN A 102 -0.30 -7.82 -12.87
CA GLN A 102 0.59 -8.59 -13.75
C GLN A 102 -0.16 -9.36 -14.85
N LYS A 103 -1.48 -9.53 -14.77
CA LYS A 103 -2.28 -10.17 -15.83
C LYS A 103 -2.50 -9.24 -17.03
N TYR A 104 -2.51 -7.93 -16.80
CA TYR A 104 -2.78 -6.93 -17.85
C TYR A 104 -1.53 -6.49 -18.61
N THR A 105 -0.33 -6.75 -18.08
CA THR A 105 0.93 -6.39 -18.72
C THR A 105 2.00 -7.45 -18.46
N LYS A 106 2.78 -7.77 -19.50
CA LYS A 106 3.97 -8.63 -19.39
C LYS A 106 5.24 -7.84 -19.06
N ASP A 107 5.18 -6.52 -19.23
CA ASP A 107 6.32 -5.63 -19.06
C ASP A 107 6.27 -5.01 -17.64
N GLU A 108 6.31 -3.70 -17.57
CA GLU A 108 6.30 -2.91 -16.33
C GLU A 108 4.88 -2.65 -15.80
N ILE A 109 4.76 -2.65 -14.48
CA ILE A 109 3.56 -2.26 -13.73
C ILE A 109 3.72 -0.79 -13.31
N SER A 110 2.90 0.08 -13.89
CA SER A 110 2.90 1.53 -13.64
C SER A 110 1.84 1.95 -12.63
N ALA A 111 1.92 3.18 -12.11
CA ALA A 111 0.88 3.73 -11.23
C ALA A 111 -0.51 3.71 -11.89
N HIS A 112 -0.57 3.97 -13.19
CA HIS A 112 -1.81 3.90 -13.95
C HIS A 112 -2.38 2.47 -14.00
N SER A 113 -1.51 1.46 -14.11
CA SER A 113 -1.92 0.05 -14.10
C SER A 113 -2.53 -0.32 -12.74
N ILE A 114 -1.86 0.10 -11.65
CA ILE A 114 -2.34 -0.09 -10.28
C ILE A 114 -3.70 0.59 -10.06
N LEU A 115 -3.86 1.85 -10.50
CA LEU A 115 -5.11 2.59 -10.37
C LEU A 115 -6.29 1.84 -11.02
N ASN A 116 -6.10 1.33 -12.24
CA ASN A 116 -7.13 0.58 -12.95
C ASN A 116 -7.51 -0.71 -12.23
N VAL A 117 -6.53 -1.41 -11.66
CA VAL A 117 -6.75 -2.63 -10.89
C VAL A 117 -7.50 -2.35 -9.58
N ILE A 118 -7.07 -1.34 -8.82
CA ILE A 118 -7.73 -0.96 -7.55
C ILE A 118 -9.20 -0.62 -7.80
N ARG A 119 -9.52 0.08 -8.89
CA ARG A 119 -10.92 0.38 -9.24
C ARG A 119 -11.79 -0.87 -9.37
N GLY A 120 -11.24 -1.96 -9.90
CA GLY A 120 -11.95 -3.23 -10.05
C GLY A 120 -11.95 -4.10 -8.78
N LEU A 121 -10.97 -3.92 -7.90
CA LEU A 121 -10.81 -4.72 -6.68
C LEU A 121 -11.33 -4.06 -5.41
N TRP A 122 -11.73 -2.78 -5.45
CA TRP A 122 -12.06 -1.97 -4.27
C TRP A 122 -12.93 -2.70 -3.23
N ASP A 123 -14.04 -3.30 -3.66
CA ASP A 123 -14.98 -4.00 -2.78
C ASP A 123 -14.46 -5.35 -2.25
N SER A 124 -13.42 -5.90 -2.89
CA SER A 124 -12.79 -7.17 -2.52
C SER A 124 -11.58 -7.01 -1.59
N LEU A 125 -11.02 -5.80 -1.48
CA LEU A 125 -9.89 -5.52 -0.59
C LEU A 125 -10.29 -5.76 0.87
N ARG A 126 -9.40 -6.35 1.65
CA ARG A 126 -9.62 -6.62 3.08
C ARG A 126 -9.69 -5.31 3.87
N THR A 127 -8.85 -4.33 3.52
CA THR A 127 -8.81 -3.04 4.21
C THR A 127 -10.05 -2.18 3.97
N SER A 128 -10.79 -2.36 2.86
CA SER A 128 -12.05 -1.62 2.64
C SER A 128 -13.15 -2.04 3.61
N ARG A 129 -13.06 -3.25 4.18
CA ARG A 129 -14.00 -3.79 5.18
C ARG A 129 -13.81 -3.21 6.59
N LEU A 130 -12.76 -2.42 6.81
CA LEU A 130 -12.49 -1.78 8.10
C LEU A 130 -13.43 -0.60 8.39
N GLU A 131 -14.26 -0.20 7.42
CA GLU A 131 -15.25 0.89 7.51
C GLU A 131 -14.68 2.15 8.19
N VAL A 132 -13.42 2.48 7.88
CA VAL A 132 -12.68 3.56 8.55
C VAL A 132 -13.23 4.95 8.24
N TRP A 133 -14.03 5.04 7.17
CA TRP A 133 -14.60 6.28 6.64
C TRP A 133 -16.07 6.54 7.03
N GLY A 134 -16.74 5.61 7.72
CA GLY A 134 -18.16 5.73 8.10
C GLY A 134 -19.06 4.96 7.17
#